data_AF-A0A7J9C604-F1
#
_entry.id   AF-A0A7J9C604-F1
#
_cell.length_a   1.000
_cell.length_b   1.000
_cell.length_c   1.000
_cell.angle_alpha   90.00
_cell.angle_beta   90.00
_cell.angle_gamma   90.00
#
_symmetry.space_group_name_H-M   'P 1'
#
loop_
_entity.id
_entity.type
_entity.pdbx_description
1 polymer ?
#
loop_
_entity_poly.entity_id
_entity_poly.type
_entity_poly.pdbx_seq_one_letter_code
_entity_poly.pdbx_strand_id
1 'polypeptide(L)'
;NPSESIDGYKVERIDNRDIKTEREFLVCKRRKLSRPLRSHLADGVWNLSREQGNKLLASRFRGDCLYICDWPGCIHMDEKRNYMLFRGVFNDFKKSRVWRTINDGNRRKIDLSCAFCSCKQTWDLHSAFCLRRVFGYHDDGEPVVRAYVCENGHVSGAWTDLPLYT
;
A
#
# COMPACT_ATOMS: atom_id res chain seq x y z
N ASN A 1 -43.36 32.15 -24.40
CA ASN A 1 -43.62 30.89 -25.15
C ASN A 1 -42.31 30.39 -25.76
N PRO A 2 -42.18 29.06 -25.98
CA PRO A 2 -41.03 28.43 -26.63
C PRO A 2 -40.97 28.84 -28.13
N SER A 3 -39.99 28.45 -28.95
CA SER A 3 -39.37 27.13 -29.14
C SER A 3 -38.12 27.22 -30.05
N GLU A 4 -37.35 26.19 -30.40
CA GLU A 4 -36.93 24.90 -29.80
C GLU A 4 -35.61 24.48 -30.48
N SER A 5 -34.96 23.44 -29.99
CA SER A 5 -33.69 22.88 -30.49
C SER A 5 -33.91 21.71 -31.49
N ILE A 6 -32.83 20.96 -31.79
CA ILE A 6 -32.76 19.67 -32.53
C ILE A 6 -33.17 19.73 -34.03
N ASP A 7 -32.70 18.86 -34.95
CA ASP A 7 -31.83 17.66 -34.84
C ASP A 7 -30.88 17.51 -36.05
N GLY A 8 -29.90 16.60 -36.00
CA GLY A 8 -28.78 16.53 -36.95
C GLY A 8 -27.98 15.20 -37.04
N TYR A 9 -28.63 14.05 -36.98
CA TYR A 9 -28.08 12.75 -37.45
C TYR A 9 -28.23 12.62 -39.00
N LYS A 10 -27.53 11.78 -39.79
CA LYS A 10 -26.57 10.63 -39.67
C LYS A 10 -25.85 10.49 -41.06
N VAL A 11 -24.85 9.66 -41.41
CA VAL A 11 -24.01 8.60 -40.78
C VAL A 11 -22.70 8.39 -41.63
N GLU A 12 -21.79 7.51 -41.16
CA GLU A 12 -20.68 6.78 -41.84
C GLU A 12 -20.20 7.11 -43.28
N ARG A 13 -18.87 7.13 -43.44
CA ARG A 13 -18.16 6.39 -44.51
C ARG A 13 -16.94 5.66 -43.94
N ILE A 14 -16.73 4.43 -44.39
CA ILE A 14 -15.55 3.59 -44.12
C ILE A 14 -14.63 3.68 -45.35
N ASP A 15 -13.31 3.67 -45.16
CA ASP A 15 -12.38 3.25 -46.20
C ASP A 15 -11.16 2.53 -45.60
N ASN A 16 -10.73 1.43 -46.23
CA ASN A 16 -9.64 0.57 -45.76
C ASN A 16 -8.38 0.82 -46.58
N ARG A 17 -7.22 0.98 -45.94
CA ARG A 17 -5.91 0.88 -46.62
C ARG A 17 -4.87 0.14 -45.77
N ASP A 18 -4.52 -1.06 -46.22
CA ASP A 18 -3.32 -1.75 -45.79
C ASP A 18 -2.07 -0.95 -46.17
N ILE A 19 -1.13 -0.82 -45.23
CA ILE A 19 0.23 -0.35 -45.52
C ILE A 19 1.22 -1.37 -44.97
N LYS A 20 1.82 -2.11 -45.92
CA LYS A 20 2.84 -3.13 -45.69
C LYS A 20 4.22 -2.44 -45.64
N THR A 21 4.70 -2.14 -44.43
CA THR A 21 6.03 -1.53 -44.23
C THR A 21 7.09 -2.59 -43.96
N GLU A 22 8.20 -2.54 -44.70
CA GLU A 22 9.31 -3.49 -44.58
C GLU A 22 10.25 -3.14 -43.40
N ARG A 23 11.20 -4.05 -43.11
CA ARG A 23 12.11 -3.92 -41.96
C ARG A 23 13.36 -3.14 -42.32
N GLU A 24 13.64 -2.09 -41.57
CA GLU A 24 15.02 -1.62 -41.35
C GLU A 24 15.41 -1.79 -39.87
N PHE A 25 16.54 -2.45 -39.62
CA PHE A 25 16.99 -2.82 -38.27
C PHE A 25 17.82 -1.73 -37.61
N LEU A 26 17.17 -0.74 -36.99
CA LEU A 26 17.84 0.16 -36.05
C LEU A 26 17.96 -0.50 -34.66
N VAL A 27 19.18 -0.91 -34.30
CA VAL A 27 19.52 -1.57 -33.03
C VAL A 27 19.54 -0.56 -31.88
N CYS A 28 18.35 -0.09 -31.49
CA CYS A 28 18.17 0.78 -30.33
C CYS A 28 18.38 -0.01 -29.03
N LYS A 29 19.38 0.39 -28.24
CA LYS A 29 19.76 -0.24 -26.97
C LYS A 29 18.53 -0.43 -26.06
N ARG A 30 18.33 -1.67 -25.60
CA ARG A 30 17.18 -2.16 -24.82
C ARG A 30 17.05 -1.47 -23.46
N ARG A 31 16.59 -0.21 -23.44
CA ARG A 31 16.10 0.45 -22.22
C ARG A 31 15.00 -0.44 -21.65
N LYS A 32 15.19 -0.94 -20.42
CA LYS A 32 14.13 -1.68 -19.72
C LYS A 32 12.95 -0.72 -19.59
N LEU A 33 11.84 -1.02 -20.26
CA LEU A 33 10.56 -0.38 -19.99
C LEU A 33 10.20 -0.73 -18.54
N SER A 34 10.44 0.20 -17.62
CA SER A 34 9.74 0.23 -16.34
C SER A 34 8.26 0.35 -16.68
N ARG A 35 7.56 -0.81 -16.65
CA ARG A 35 6.10 -0.85 -16.75
C ARG A 35 5.59 0.19 -15.75
N PRO A 36 4.64 1.08 -16.11
CA PRO A 36 4.07 2.01 -15.15
C PRO A 36 3.51 1.15 -14.01
N LEU A 37 4.15 1.26 -12.84
CA LEU A 37 3.86 0.41 -11.70
C LEU A 37 2.52 0.86 -11.13
N ARG A 38 1.43 0.34 -11.71
CA ARG A 38 0.11 0.42 -11.09
C ARG A 38 0.30 -0.01 -9.64
N SER A 39 -0.12 0.86 -8.73
CA SER A 39 -0.16 0.63 -7.29
C SER A 39 -1.17 -0.47 -7.00
N HIS A 40 -0.74 -1.71 -7.27
CA HIS A 40 -1.58 -2.87 -7.19
C HIS A 40 -1.92 -3.12 -5.72
N LEU A 41 -3.21 -3.02 -5.43
CA LEU A 41 -3.77 -3.71 -4.27
C LEU A 41 -3.46 -5.20 -4.49
N ALA A 42 -3.08 -5.90 -3.43
CA ALA A 42 -2.73 -7.31 -3.53
C ALA A 42 -3.95 -8.06 -4.03
N ASP A 43 -3.88 -8.67 -5.21
CA ASP A 43 -5.07 -9.15 -5.91
C ASP A 43 -5.31 -10.62 -5.55
N GLY A 44 -6.35 -10.89 -4.74
CA GLY A 44 -6.58 -12.22 -4.17
C GLY A 44 -7.43 -12.19 -2.89
N VAL A 45 -7.64 -13.37 -2.29
CA VAL A 45 -8.43 -13.53 -1.05
C VAL A 45 -7.61 -13.09 0.16
N TRP A 46 -8.01 -12.01 0.83
CA TRP A 46 -7.30 -11.50 2.01
C TRP A 46 -7.76 -12.26 3.26
N ASN A 47 -7.16 -13.43 3.51
CA ASN A 47 -7.30 -14.12 4.79
C ASN A 47 -6.74 -13.23 5.91
N LEU A 48 -7.63 -12.65 6.72
CA LEU A 48 -7.29 -11.69 7.77
C LEU A 48 -7.12 -12.42 9.12
N SER A 49 -5.88 -12.73 9.51
CA SER A 49 -5.56 -13.37 10.79
C SER A 49 -5.32 -12.36 11.90
N ARG A 50 -5.94 -12.61 13.07
CA ARG A 50 -5.70 -11.88 14.32
C ARG A 50 -4.41 -12.32 15.01
N GLU A 51 -3.96 -13.54 14.74
CA GLU A 51 -2.78 -14.19 15.28
C GLU A 51 -1.53 -13.53 14.68
N GLN A 52 -1.54 -13.28 13.37
CA GLN A 52 -0.50 -12.51 12.68
C GLN A 52 -0.45 -11.05 13.19
N GLY A 53 -1.61 -10.40 13.38
CA GLY A 53 -1.66 -9.05 13.97
C GLY A 53 -1.12 -8.99 15.41
N ASN A 54 -1.39 -10.02 16.22
CA ASN A 54 -0.83 -10.17 17.57
C ASN A 54 0.67 -10.49 17.59
N LYS A 55 1.25 -11.00 16.50
CA LYS A 55 2.72 -11.10 16.35
C LYS A 55 3.36 -9.74 16.07
N LEU A 56 2.66 -8.83 15.40
CA LEU A 56 3.12 -7.48 15.03
C LEU A 56 3.13 -6.51 16.22
N LEU A 57 2.05 -6.49 16.99
CA LEU A 57 1.84 -5.52 18.09
C LEU A 57 2.70 -5.81 19.34
N ALA A 58 3.20 -4.76 19.98
CA ALA A 58 3.89 -4.85 21.26
C ALA A 58 2.95 -5.40 22.36
N SER A 59 3.51 -6.10 23.36
CA SER A 59 2.72 -6.88 24.34
C SER A 59 1.57 -6.09 24.99
N ARG A 60 1.79 -4.80 25.31
CA ARG A 60 0.80 -3.88 25.89
C ARG A 60 -0.45 -3.62 25.02
N PHE A 61 -0.36 -3.89 23.72
CA PHE A 61 -1.39 -3.72 22.69
C PHE A 61 -2.03 -5.02 22.21
N ARG A 62 -1.67 -6.21 22.75
CA ARG A 62 -2.29 -7.50 22.39
C ARG A 62 -3.79 -7.63 22.72
N GLY A 63 -4.34 -6.67 23.47
CA GLY A 63 -5.79 -6.55 23.66
C GLY A 63 -6.50 -5.85 22.49
N ASP A 64 -5.76 -5.15 21.63
CA ASP A 64 -6.29 -4.45 20.46
C ASP A 64 -6.37 -5.44 19.30
N CYS A 65 -7.59 -5.71 18.81
CA CYS A 65 -7.84 -6.71 17.78
C CYS A 65 -7.44 -6.22 16.39
N LEU A 66 -6.14 -6.15 16.13
CA LEU A 66 -5.59 -6.01 14.78
C LEU A 66 -5.65 -7.35 14.04
N TYR A 67 -6.30 -7.35 12.89
CA TYR A 67 -6.25 -8.41 11.89
C TYR A 67 -5.34 -7.95 10.75
N ILE A 68 -4.42 -8.79 10.29
CA ILE A 68 -3.62 -8.51 9.08
C ILE A 68 -3.76 -9.64 8.08
N CYS A 69 -3.60 -9.33 6.78
CA CYS A 69 -3.58 -10.35 5.74
C CYS A 69 -2.39 -11.29 5.95
N ASP A 70 -2.58 -12.58 5.66
CA ASP A 70 -1.45 -13.50 5.57
C ASP A 70 -0.42 -13.01 4.53
N TRP A 71 0.85 -13.23 4.85
CA TRP A 71 2.01 -12.79 4.08
C TRP A 71 2.47 -13.91 3.12
N PRO A 72 3.04 -13.59 1.94
CA PRO A 72 3.33 -12.24 1.41
C PRO A 72 2.19 -11.65 0.59
N GLY A 73 1.73 -10.44 0.92
CA GLY A 73 0.66 -9.76 0.19
C GLY A 73 1.09 -9.29 -1.21
N CYS A 74 2.21 -8.58 -1.31
CA CYS A 74 2.98 -8.43 -2.54
C CYS A 74 4.45 -8.10 -2.22
N ILE A 75 5.36 -8.41 -3.15
CA ILE A 75 6.80 -8.17 -3.00
C ILE A 75 7.23 -7.08 -3.98
N HIS A 76 7.67 -5.95 -3.45
CA HIS A 76 8.27 -4.86 -4.21
C HIS A 76 9.80 -4.96 -4.08
N MET A 77 10.48 -5.31 -5.18
CA MET A 77 11.93 -5.27 -5.25
C MET A 77 12.39 -3.82 -5.47
N ASP A 78 13.09 -3.25 -4.49
CA ASP A 78 13.81 -1.97 -4.60
C ASP A 78 15.30 -2.25 -4.83
N GLU A 79 16.08 -1.26 -5.26
CA GLU A 79 17.52 -1.41 -5.56
C GLU A 79 18.36 -1.79 -4.33
N LYS A 80 17.83 -1.54 -3.12
CA LYS A 80 18.48 -1.87 -1.84
C LYS A 80 17.88 -3.07 -1.10
N ARG A 81 16.56 -3.28 -1.16
CA ARG A 81 15.82 -4.24 -0.29
C ARG A 81 14.54 -4.73 -0.96
N ASN A 82 14.10 -5.95 -0.60
CA ASN A 82 12.74 -6.39 -0.88
C ASN A 82 11.79 -5.83 0.19
N TYR A 83 10.75 -5.13 -0.25
CA TYR A 83 9.64 -4.67 0.60
C TYR A 83 8.43 -5.59 0.40
N MET A 84 8.08 -6.32 1.45
CA MET A 84 6.92 -7.21 1.47
C MET A 84 5.75 -6.48 2.12
N LEU A 85 4.79 -6.06 1.30
CA LEU A 85 3.66 -5.26 1.77
C LEU A 85 2.60 -6.13 2.43
N PHE A 86 2.09 -5.65 3.56
CA PHE A 86 0.95 -6.23 4.27
C PHE A 86 -0.10 -5.15 4.57
N ARG A 87 -1.34 -5.60 4.74
CA ARG A 87 -2.51 -4.76 5.03
C ARG A 87 -3.28 -5.34 6.20
N GLY A 88 -4.04 -4.52 6.91
CA GLY A 88 -4.83 -4.97 8.05
C GLY A 88 -5.88 -3.96 8.51
N VAL A 89 -6.66 -4.37 9.50
CA VAL A 89 -7.76 -3.59 10.08
C VAL A 89 -7.81 -3.82 11.58
N PHE A 90 -7.85 -2.75 12.37
CA PHE A 90 -8.20 -2.81 13.79
C PHE A 90 -9.72 -2.89 13.95
N ASN A 91 -10.22 -3.99 14.52
CA ASN A 91 -11.58 -4.00 15.06
C ASN A 91 -11.68 -3.03 16.25
N ASP A 92 -12.77 -2.27 16.33
CA ASP A 92 -13.03 -1.28 17.40
C ASP A 92 -11.89 -0.23 17.61
N PHE A 93 -11.24 0.21 16.52
CA PHE A 93 -10.04 1.06 16.59
C PHE A 93 -10.14 2.24 17.57
N LYS A 94 -11.24 2.99 17.60
CA LYS A 94 -11.41 4.15 18.52
C LYS A 94 -11.39 3.77 20.02
N LYS A 95 -11.66 2.51 20.38
CA LYS A 95 -11.59 1.99 21.76
C LYS A 95 -10.21 1.42 22.11
N SER A 96 -9.38 1.14 21.10
CA SER A 96 -8.05 0.52 21.25
C SER A 96 -7.09 1.33 22.14
N ARG A 97 -6.07 0.67 22.67
CA ARG A 97 -4.94 1.30 23.36
C ARG A 97 -3.99 1.96 22.35
N VAL A 98 -3.88 1.42 21.13
CA VAL A 98 -3.16 2.07 20.00
C VAL A 98 -3.74 3.46 19.70
N TRP A 99 -5.06 3.60 19.51
CA TRP A 99 -5.71 4.89 19.23
C TRP A 99 -5.42 5.92 20.33
N ARG A 100 -5.57 5.55 21.60
CA ARG A 100 -5.16 6.38 22.74
C ARG A 100 -3.68 6.78 22.66
N THR A 101 -2.78 5.84 22.40
CA THR A 101 -1.33 6.12 22.34
C THR A 101 -0.95 7.13 21.25
N ILE A 102 -1.62 7.13 20.09
CA ILE A 102 -1.35 8.10 19.01
C ILE A 102 -2.08 9.44 19.21
N ASN A 103 -3.32 9.40 19.72
CA ASN A 103 -4.15 10.57 20.01
C ASN A 103 -3.59 11.38 21.19
N ASP A 104 -3.47 10.74 22.35
CA ASP A 104 -3.09 11.36 23.62
C ASP A 104 -1.59 11.74 23.61
N GLY A 105 -0.78 11.00 22.84
CA GLY A 105 0.64 11.27 22.62
C GLY A 105 0.94 12.40 21.62
N ASN A 106 -0.09 13.15 21.17
CA ASN A 106 -0.01 14.22 20.17
C ASN A 106 0.92 13.89 18.99
N ARG A 107 0.81 12.66 18.47
CA ARG A 107 1.75 12.14 17.48
C ARG A 107 1.48 12.82 16.13
N ARG A 108 2.54 13.39 15.53
CA ARG A 108 2.46 14.05 14.22
C ARG A 108 1.83 13.09 13.20
N LYS A 109 0.77 13.56 12.55
CA LYS A 109 0.20 12.90 11.38
C LYS A 109 1.18 12.98 10.22
N ILE A 110 1.19 11.95 9.38
CA ILE A 110 1.94 11.85 8.14
C ILE A 110 0.95 11.99 7.00
N ASP A 111 1.26 12.81 5.99
CA ASP A 111 0.46 12.95 4.77
C ASP A 111 0.79 11.77 3.83
N LEU A 112 0.15 10.65 4.11
CA LEU A 112 0.27 9.38 3.40
C LEU A 112 -1.13 8.78 3.28
N SER A 113 -1.59 8.56 2.05
CA SER A 113 -2.93 8.06 1.78
C SER A 113 -3.12 6.61 2.24
N CYS A 114 -4.29 6.34 2.81
CA CYS A 114 -4.67 4.99 3.22
C CYS A 114 -5.02 4.12 2.02
N ALA A 115 -4.49 2.90 1.94
CA ALA A 115 -4.74 1.96 0.84
C ALA A 115 -6.18 1.35 0.81
N PHE A 116 -7.04 1.72 1.77
CA PHE A 116 -8.41 1.19 1.94
C PHE A 116 -9.50 2.25 1.79
N CYS A 117 -9.22 3.52 2.08
CA CYS A 117 -10.23 4.58 2.17
C CYS A 117 -9.62 5.96 1.94
N SER A 118 -10.46 6.96 1.64
CA SER A 118 -10.06 8.33 1.24
C SER A 118 -9.33 9.18 2.29
N CYS A 119 -8.85 8.58 3.40
CA CYS A 119 -8.04 9.25 4.41
C CYS A 119 -6.65 9.57 3.84
N LYS A 120 -6.30 10.86 3.76
CA LYS A 120 -4.98 11.33 3.32
C LYS A 120 -3.92 11.32 4.42
N GLN A 121 -4.34 11.23 5.68
CA GLN A 121 -3.48 11.30 6.84
C GLN A 121 -3.44 9.96 7.60
N THR A 122 -2.25 9.58 8.06
CA THR A 122 -2.01 8.38 8.90
C THR A 122 -1.03 8.69 10.04
N TRP A 123 -0.88 7.74 10.98
CA TRP A 123 0.16 7.74 12.00
C TRP A 123 1.09 6.54 11.82
N ASP A 124 2.38 6.76 12.04
CA ASP A 124 3.36 5.67 12.12
C ASP A 124 3.27 4.94 13.47
N LEU A 125 2.97 3.63 13.40
CA LEU A 125 2.91 2.73 14.55
C LEU A 125 4.30 2.42 15.12
N HIS A 126 5.38 2.60 14.35
CA HIS A 126 6.74 2.46 14.84
C HIS A 126 7.09 3.60 15.81
N SER A 127 6.95 4.86 15.39
CA SER A 127 7.14 6.07 16.20
C SER A 127 6.18 6.18 17.39
N ALA A 128 5.03 5.52 17.34
CA ALA A 128 4.11 5.38 18.48
C ALA A 128 4.54 4.30 19.50
N PHE A 129 5.60 3.54 19.20
CA PHE A 129 6.04 2.33 19.91
C PHE A 129 4.93 1.27 20.02
N CYS A 130 4.10 1.14 18.98
CA CYS A 130 3.00 0.16 18.90
C CYS A 130 3.44 -1.20 18.35
N LEU A 131 4.51 -1.23 17.56
CA LEU A 131 5.14 -2.46 17.04
C LEU A 131 6.09 -3.08 18.08
N ARG A 132 6.34 -4.40 17.98
CA ARG A 132 7.38 -5.06 18.79
C ARG A 132 8.77 -4.59 18.40
N ARG A 133 9.63 -4.35 19.40
CA ARG A 133 11.07 -4.06 19.19
C ARG A 133 11.87 -5.25 18.63
N VAL A 134 11.31 -6.46 18.65
CA VAL A 134 11.99 -7.71 18.24
C VAL A 134 12.35 -7.75 16.74
N PHE A 135 11.72 -6.90 15.92
CA PHE A 135 12.02 -6.84 14.49
C PHE A 135 13.35 -6.15 14.21
N GLY A 136 13.88 -5.36 15.16
CA GLY A 136 15.15 -4.66 15.00
C GLY A 136 15.12 -3.51 14.00
N TYR A 137 16.33 -3.08 13.66
CA TYR A 137 16.63 -2.04 12.67
C TYR A 137 17.71 -2.59 11.74
N HIS A 138 17.81 -1.99 10.56
CA HIS A 138 18.91 -2.16 9.63
C HIS A 138 20.10 -1.26 10.00
N ASP A 139 21.25 -1.48 9.37
CA ASP A 139 22.49 -0.73 9.60
C ASP A 139 22.41 0.76 9.20
N ASP A 140 21.46 1.13 8.34
CA ASP A 140 21.11 2.52 8.01
C ASP A 140 20.13 3.16 9.03
N GLY A 141 19.85 2.48 10.15
CA GLY A 141 18.97 2.94 11.22
C GLY A 141 17.47 2.82 10.92
N GLU A 142 17.11 2.39 9.72
CA GLU A 142 15.73 2.22 9.28
C GLU A 142 15.10 0.95 9.92
N PRO A 143 13.84 0.98 10.37
CA PRO A 143 13.22 -0.16 11.03
C PRO A 143 12.81 -1.26 10.04
N VAL A 144 13.06 -2.52 10.41
CA VAL A 144 12.76 -3.71 9.58
C VAL A 144 11.27 -3.84 9.25
N VAL A 145 10.41 -3.31 10.12
CA VAL A 145 8.95 -3.27 9.94
C VAL A 145 8.43 -1.84 10.13
N ARG A 146 7.78 -1.32 9.09
CA ARG A 146 7.00 -0.06 9.11
C ARG A 146 5.52 -0.37 9.01
N ALA A 147 4.69 0.37 9.72
CA ALA A 147 3.23 0.24 9.61
C ALA A 147 2.54 1.56 9.94
N TYR A 148 1.62 1.96 9.08
CA TYR A 148 0.87 3.22 9.16
C TYR A 148 -0.61 2.92 9.37
N VAL A 149 -1.26 3.64 10.29
CA VAL A 149 -2.70 3.49 10.59
C VAL A 149 -3.46 4.78 10.26
N CYS A 150 -4.64 4.67 9.63
CA CYS A 150 -5.51 5.82 9.36
C CYS A 150 -6.54 6.04 10.48
N GLU A 151 -7.28 7.15 10.41
CA GLU A 151 -8.31 7.49 11.41
C GLU A 151 -9.41 6.44 11.58
N ASN A 152 -9.66 5.61 10.56
CA ASN A 152 -10.65 4.54 10.56
C ASN A 152 -10.10 3.19 11.06
N GLY A 153 -8.80 3.09 11.36
CA GLY A 153 -8.18 1.85 11.87
C GLY A 153 -7.67 0.89 10.80
N HIS A 154 -7.70 1.26 9.52
CA HIS A 154 -7.01 0.51 8.48
C HIS A 154 -5.49 0.68 8.61
N VAL A 155 -4.75 -0.42 8.49
CA VAL A 155 -3.29 -0.48 8.59
C VAL A 155 -2.70 -0.84 7.23
N SER A 156 -1.66 -0.12 6.82
CA SER A 156 -0.83 -0.44 5.66
C SER A 156 0.63 -0.45 6.09
N GLY A 157 1.35 -1.54 5.80
CA GLY A 157 2.71 -1.71 6.28
C GLY A 157 3.61 -2.46 5.32
N ALA A 158 4.91 -2.41 5.60
CA ALA A 158 5.95 -3.10 4.87
C ALA A 158 6.85 -3.82 5.87
N TRP A 159 7.10 -5.10 5.61
CA TRP A 159 8.21 -5.84 6.18
C TRP A 159 9.37 -5.79 5.18
N THR A 160 10.60 -5.77 5.66
CA THR A 160 11.81 -5.91 4.82
C THR A 160 12.59 -7.12 5.25
N ASP A 161 13.24 -7.82 4.31
CA ASP A 161 14.15 -8.91 4.67
C ASP A 161 15.24 -8.33 5.57
N LEU A 162 15.41 -8.91 6.77
CA LEU A 162 16.57 -8.60 7.62
C LEU A 162 17.82 -8.93 6.80
N PRO A 163 18.87 -8.06 6.77
CA PRO A 163 20.03 -8.29 5.93
C PRO A 163 20.60 -9.68 6.24
N LEU A 164 20.77 -10.47 5.18
CA LEU A 164 21.56 -11.69 5.26
C LEU A 164 22.97 -11.26 5.62
N TYR A 165 23.42 -11.62 6.84
CA TYR A 165 24.78 -11.37 7.30
C TYR A 165 25.77 -11.77 6.20
N THR A 166 26.65 -10.83 5.86
CA THR A 166 27.74 -10.99 4.88
C THR A 166 29.07 -10.96 5.60
#